data_AF-A0A5M6J3T9-F1
#
_entry.id   AF-A0A5M6J3T9-F1
#
_cell.length_a   1.000
_cell.length_b   1.000
_cell.length_c   1.000
_cell.angle_alpha   90.00
_cell.angle_beta   90.00
_cell.angle_gamma   90.00
#
_symmetry.space_group_name_H-M   'P 1'
#
loop_
_entity.id
_entity.type
_entity.pdbx_description
1 polymer ?
#
loop_
_entity_poly.entity_id
_entity_poly.type
_entity_poly.pdbx_seq_one_letter_code
_entity_poly.pdbx_strand_id
1 'polypeptide(L)'
;MRMPLNGRRRFASALLFFLLAVSVAFPAWASSLQGEWLTQDRDGVIAISACPQGWCGRIVGMAETVRPDGSLPADPQGRPMCGLTILVVSRAGSDAWEGRITDPETGTAWSCRLWLDEMGQLHVRGYVLVPLLGQTQIWTRSTMLLRPDCAMPGAPARGS
;
A
#
# COMPACT_ATOMS: atom_id res chain seq x y z
N MET A 1 -84.72 -0.52 0.22
CA MET A 1 -84.33 -0.96 -1.14
C MET A 1 -83.42 0.10 -1.75
N ARG A 2 -82.25 -0.32 -2.29
CA ARG A 2 -81.30 0.41 -3.16
C ARG A 2 -80.40 1.53 -2.55
N MET A 3 -79.21 1.06 -2.16
CA MET A 3 -77.82 1.54 -2.34
C MET A 3 -77.48 3.06 -2.46
N PRO A 4 -76.36 3.49 -1.81
CA PRO A 4 -75.96 4.90 -1.72
C PRO A 4 -74.97 5.39 -2.80
N LEU A 5 -75.03 6.72 -2.99
CA LEU A 5 -73.98 7.74 -3.18
C LEU A 5 -72.75 7.48 -4.08
N ASN A 6 -72.76 8.25 -5.17
CA ASN A 6 -71.69 8.99 -5.85
C ASN A 6 -70.29 9.03 -5.20
N GLY A 7 -69.23 8.80 -5.99
CA GLY A 7 -67.84 8.94 -5.54
C GLY A 7 -66.77 8.76 -6.61
N ARG A 8 -66.75 9.64 -7.63
CA ARG A 8 -65.53 9.86 -8.44
C ARG A 8 -64.42 10.36 -7.50
N ARG A 9 -63.29 9.64 -7.37
CA ARG A 9 -61.93 10.22 -7.18
C ARG A 9 -60.81 9.16 -7.09
N ARG A 10 -60.04 9.09 -8.19
CA ARG A 10 -58.56 9.01 -8.26
C ARG A 10 -57.86 8.04 -7.30
N PHE A 11 -57.84 6.75 -7.63
CA PHE A 11 -56.84 5.80 -7.13
C PHE A 11 -55.57 5.83 -7.99
N ALA A 12 -54.93 6.99 -8.05
CA ALA A 12 -53.63 7.15 -8.70
C ALA A 12 -52.80 8.11 -7.85
N SER A 13 -52.22 7.60 -6.76
CA SER A 13 -51.05 8.14 -6.03
C SER A 13 -50.95 7.55 -4.62
N ALA A 14 -50.97 6.22 -4.51
CA ALA A 14 -50.67 5.52 -3.24
C ALA A 14 -49.58 4.46 -3.44
N LEU A 15 -48.59 4.77 -4.27
CA LEU A 15 -47.42 3.93 -4.54
C LEU A 15 -46.14 4.79 -4.58
N LEU A 16 -46.08 5.81 -3.72
CA LEU A 16 -45.03 6.82 -3.75
C LEU A 16 -44.37 7.04 -2.38
N PHE A 17 -44.26 6.00 -1.54
CA PHE A 17 -43.64 6.15 -0.22
C PHE A 17 -42.94 4.88 0.31
N PHE A 18 -42.28 4.11 -0.57
CA PHE A 18 -41.37 3.04 -0.13
C PHE A 18 -40.22 2.81 -1.11
N LEU A 19 -39.63 3.87 -1.63
CA LEU A 19 -38.26 3.84 -2.17
C LEU A 19 -37.36 4.33 -1.05
N LEU A 20 -37.05 3.41 -0.13
CA LEU A 20 -35.99 3.57 0.85
C LEU A 20 -34.68 3.72 0.05
N ALA A 21 -34.24 4.96 -0.15
CA ALA A 21 -32.92 5.26 -0.68
C ALA A 21 -31.88 4.76 0.33
N VAL A 22 -31.48 3.49 0.20
CA VAL A 22 -30.28 2.98 0.84
C VAL A 22 -29.11 3.67 0.14
N SER A 23 -28.73 4.83 0.67
CA SER A 23 -27.46 5.46 0.36
C SER A 23 -26.37 4.52 0.85
N VAL A 24 -25.88 3.64 -0.04
CA VAL A 24 -24.65 2.90 0.23
C VAL A 24 -23.56 3.95 0.24
N ALA A 25 -23.16 4.37 1.44
CA ALA A 25 -21.96 5.15 1.62
C ALA A 25 -20.80 4.28 1.13
N PHE A 26 -20.31 4.55 -0.08
CA PHE A 26 -19.03 4.01 -0.51
C PHE A 26 -18.00 4.56 0.48
N PRO A 27 -17.19 3.72 1.14
CA PRO A 27 -16.09 4.23 1.93
C PRO A 27 -15.25 5.09 0.98
N ALA A 28 -15.09 6.37 1.32
CA ALA A 28 -14.05 7.18 0.73
C ALA A 28 -12.77 6.35 0.84
N TRP A 29 -12.13 6.07 -0.29
CA TRP A 29 -10.88 5.32 -0.31
C TRP A 29 -9.85 6.10 0.49
N ALA A 30 -9.78 5.86 1.80
CA ALA A 30 -8.61 6.16 2.58
C ALA A 30 -7.50 5.38 1.90
N SER A 31 -6.60 6.08 1.21
CA SER A 31 -5.41 5.49 0.61
C SER A 31 -4.77 4.62 1.68
N SER A 32 -4.88 3.30 1.52
CA SER A 32 -4.46 2.37 2.55
C SER A 32 -2.96 2.11 2.38
N LEU A 33 -2.22 2.00 3.49
CA LEU A 33 -0.80 1.65 3.42
C LEU A 33 -0.57 0.29 2.72
N GLN A 34 -1.55 -0.60 2.79
CA GLN A 34 -1.53 -1.92 2.17
C GLN A 34 -1.39 -1.85 0.64
N GLY A 35 -0.60 -2.76 0.07
CA GLY A 35 -0.46 -2.96 -1.37
C GLY A 35 1.00 -2.97 -1.82
N GLU A 36 1.23 -2.93 -3.12
CA GLU A 36 2.56 -2.97 -3.72
C GLU A 36 3.05 -1.56 -4.06
N TRP A 37 4.29 -1.28 -3.68
CA TRP A 37 4.91 0.03 -3.79
C TRP A 37 6.22 -0.07 -4.57
N LEU A 38 6.31 0.65 -5.69
CA LEU A 38 7.53 0.84 -6.45
C LEU A 38 8.42 1.86 -5.73
N THR A 39 9.68 1.50 -5.48
CA THR A 39 10.69 2.38 -4.89
C THR A 39 10.94 3.61 -5.77
N GLN A 40 11.46 4.68 -5.17
CA GLN A 40 11.75 5.93 -5.89
C GLN A 40 12.69 5.69 -7.08
N ASP A 41 13.70 4.84 -6.89
CA ASP A 41 14.70 4.49 -7.92
C ASP A 41 14.17 3.48 -8.94
N ARG A 42 12.93 3.00 -8.75
CA ARG A 42 12.22 2.06 -9.64
C ARG A 42 12.90 0.70 -9.81
N ASP A 43 13.76 0.35 -8.87
CA ASP A 43 14.58 -0.85 -8.85
C ASP A 43 14.06 -1.94 -7.91
N GLY A 44 13.00 -1.65 -7.14
CA GLY A 44 12.36 -2.57 -6.22
C GLY A 44 10.85 -2.37 -6.08
N VAL A 45 10.13 -3.44 -5.79
CA VAL A 45 8.72 -3.39 -5.39
C VAL A 45 8.55 -4.04 -4.03
N ILE A 46 7.94 -3.28 -3.11
CA ILE A 46 7.70 -3.67 -1.73
C ILE A 46 6.20 -3.90 -1.53
N ALA A 47 5.82 -5.14 -1.22
CA ALA A 47 4.46 -5.48 -0.83
C ALA A 47 4.28 -5.23 0.67
N ILE A 48 3.41 -4.28 1.01
CA ILE A 48 3.03 -3.97 2.38
C ILE A 48 1.72 -4.66 2.72
N SER A 49 1.71 -5.42 3.82
CA SER A 49 0.55 -6.18 4.29
C SER A 49 0.53 -6.25 5.82
N ALA A 50 -0.63 -6.59 6.39
CA ALA A 50 -0.76 -6.72 7.83
C ALA A 50 0.11 -7.88 8.36
N CYS A 51 0.71 -7.66 9.53
CA CYS A 51 1.48 -8.66 10.27
C CYS A 51 1.23 -8.48 11.78
N PRO A 52 1.64 -9.43 12.66
CA PRO A 52 1.38 -9.33 14.10
C PRO A 52 1.87 -8.03 14.76
N GLN A 53 2.87 -7.37 14.18
CA GLN A 53 3.47 -6.12 14.64
C GLN A 53 2.81 -4.86 14.06
N GLY A 54 1.77 -5.00 13.24
CA GLY A 54 1.11 -3.93 12.50
C GLY A 54 1.18 -4.17 11.00
N TRP A 55 2.13 -3.53 10.33
CA TRP A 55 2.34 -3.62 8.89
C TRP A 55 3.78 -4.01 8.58
N CYS A 56 3.93 -4.97 7.66
CA CYS A 56 5.22 -5.45 7.23
C CYS A 56 5.37 -5.26 5.72
N GLY A 57 6.50 -4.71 5.28
CA GLY A 57 6.88 -4.56 3.88
C GLY A 57 7.92 -5.60 3.47
N ARG A 58 7.60 -6.35 2.41
CA ARG A 58 8.41 -7.44 1.87
C ARG A 58 8.83 -7.15 0.43
N ILE A 59 10.07 -7.46 0.08
CA ILE A 59 10.56 -7.37 -1.29
C ILE A 59 9.85 -8.42 -2.14
N VAL A 60 9.13 -7.98 -3.18
CA VAL A 60 8.43 -8.85 -4.14
C VAL A 60 8.84 -8.59 -5.59
N GLY A 61 9.58 -7.51 -5.83
CA GLY A 61 10.15 -7.17 -7.13
C GLY A 61 11.54 -6.57 -6.98
N MET A 62 12.46 -6.94 -7.86
CA MET A 62 13.82 -6.45 -7.95
C MET A 62 14.22 -6.32 -9.43
N ALA A 63 14.89 -5.23 -9.79
CA ALA A 63 15.46 -5.06 -11.12
C ALA A 63 16.61 -6.05 -11.35
N GLU A 64 17.41 -6.28 -10.31
CA GLU A 64 18.54 -7.21 -10.31
C GLU A 64 18.22 -8.43 -9.44
N THR A 65 18.09 -9.59 -10.09
CA THR A 65 17.84 -10.89 -9.42
C THR A 65 19.05 -11.80 -9.41
N VAL A 66 20.12 -11.40 -10.10
CA VAL A 66 21.42 -12.08 -10.16
C VAL A 66 22.49 -11.00 -10.11
N ARG A 67 23.49 -11.15 -9.24
CA ARG A 67 24.61 -10.22 -9.13
C ARG A 67 25.60 -10.41 -10.29
N PRO A 68 26.52 -9.46 -10.53
CA PRO A 68 27.53 -9.59 -11.58
C PRO A 68 28.42 -10.83 -11.48
N ASP A 69 28.61 -11.37 -10.26
CA ASP A 69 29.37 -12.61 -10.00
C ASP A 69 28.55 -13.90 -10.20
N GLY A 70 27.28 -13.78 -10.62
CA GLY A 70 26.36 -14.91 -10.82
C GLY A 70 25.65 -15.37 -9.55
N SER A 71 25.93 -14.75 -8.38
CA SER A 71 25.25 -15.11 -7.13
C SER A 71 23.83 -14.55 -7.05
N LEU A 72 22.96 -15.25 -6.32
CA LEU A 72 21.63 -14.73 -6.00
C LEU A 72 21.73 -13.67 -4.90
N PRO A 73 21.01 -12.54 -5.01
CA PRO A 73 20.98 -11.52 -3.99
C PRO A 73 20.44 -12.07 -2.65
N ALA A 74 21.26 -11.91 -1.61
CA ALA A 74 20.98 -12.34 -0.25
C ALA A 74 21.47 -11.29 0.75
N ASP A 75 20.85 -11.27 1.92
CA ASP A 75 21.22 -10.39 3.03
C ASP A 75 22.50 -10.88 3.75
N PRO A 76 23.03 -10.13 4.73
CA PRO A 76 24.23 -10.53 5.47
C PRO A 76 24.12 -11.85 6.22
N GLN A 77 22.91 -12.36 6.46
CA GLN A 77 22.63 -13.64 7.11
C GLN A 77 22.40 -14.78 6.10
N GLY A 78 22.57 -14.51 4.80
CA GLY A 78 22.37 -15.48 3.73
C GLY A 78 20.91 -15.75 3.38
N ARG A 79 19.96 -14.93 3.86
CA ARG A 79 18.55 -15.05 3.51
C ARG A 79 18.32 -14.47 2.11
N PRO A 80 17.53 -15.12 1.23
CA PRO A 80 17.21 -14.58 -0.09
C PRO A 80 16.57 -13.18 0.01
N MET A 81 17.00 -12.24 -0.84
CA MET A 81 16.39 -10.91 -0.87
C MET A 81 14.95 -10.95 -1.37
N CYS A 82 14.64 -11.79 -2.35
CA CYS A 82 13.26 -12.06 -2.77
C CYS A 82 12.47 -12.64 -1.60
N GLY A 83 11.42 -11.93 -1.18
CA GLY A 83 10.60 -12.32 -0.03
C GLY A 83 11.14 -11.84 1.33
N LEU A 84 12.23 -11.09 1.39
CA LEU A 84 12.76 -10.55 2.63
C LEU A 84 11.89 -9.41 3.17
N THR A 85 11.56 -9.46 4.45
CA THR A 85 10.87 -8.35 5.14
C THR A 85 11.89 -7.29 5.54
N ILE A 86 11.73 -6.09 4.99
CA ILE A 86 12.62 -4.94 5.24
C ILE A 86 11.96 -3.84 6.04
N LEU A 87 10.64 -3.83 6.15
CA LEU A 87 9.88 -2.77 6.80
C LEU A 87 8.93 -3.36 7.83
N VAL A 88 8.90 -2.80 9.04
CA VAL A 88 7.94 -3.15 10.09
C VAL A 88 7.48 -1.85 10.75
N VAL A 89 6.19 -1.52 10.65
CA VAL A 89 5.63 -0.28 11.18
C VAL A 89 4.27 -0.49 11.83
N SER A 90 3.94 0.34 12.80
CA SER A 90 2.65 0.42 13.46
C SER A 90 2.01 1.79 13.27
N ARG A 91 0.69 1.88 13.45
CA ARG A 91 -0.03 3.14 13.34
C ARG A 91 0.50 4.16 14.34
N ALA A 92 0.77 5.37 13.89
CA ALA A 92 1.20 6.50 14.70
C ALA A 92 0.30 7.71 14.41
N GLY A 93 -0.69 7.94 15.27
CA GLY A 93 -1.71 8.98 15.03
C GLY A 93 -2.70 8.63 13.92
N SER A 94 -3.32 9.67 13.34
CA SER A 94 -4.38 9.53 12.33
C SER A 94 -3.89 9.28 10.92
N ASP A 95 -2.66 9.68 10.57
CA ASP A 95 -2.23 9.74 9.15
C ASP A 95 -0.80 9.23 8.92
N ALA A 96 -0.13 8.76 9.97
CA ALA A 96 1.22 8.22 9.86
C ALA A 96 1.37 6.80 10.42
N TRP A 97 2.51 6.21 10.10
CA TRP A 97 3.01 4.97 10.67
C TRP A 97 4.48 5.15 11.05
N GLU A 98 4.90 4.47 12.10
CA GLU A 98 6.29 4.52 12.58
C GLU A 98 6.78 3.11 12.92
N GLY A 99 8.09 2.92 12.78
CA GLY A 99 8.73 1.65 13.11
C GLY A 99 10.15 1.61 12.58
N ARG A 100 10.53 0.52 11.93
CA ARG A 100 11.89 0.30 11.43
C ARG A 100 11.92 -0.10 9.96
N ILE A 101 12.95 0.38 9.27
CA ILE A 101 13.33 -0.08 7.94
C ILE A 101 14.76 -0.62 7.99
N THR A 102 14.99 -1.74 7.32
CA THR A 102 16.28 -2.42 7.26
C THR A 102 16.79 -2.37 5.84
N ASP A 103 18.00 -1.89 5.64
CA ASP A 103 18.71 -2.05 4.38
C ASP A 103 19.08 -3.53 4.22
N PRO A 104 18.54 -4.23 3.20
CA PRO A 104 18.78 -5.65 3.01
C PRO A 104 20.21 -5.97 2.57
N GLU A 105 20.98 -5.01 2.07
CA GLU A 105 22.37 -5.22 1.64
C GLU A 105 23.33 -5.17 2.81
N THR A 106 23.15 -4.17 3.69
CA THR A 106 24.04 -3.97 4.84
C THR A 106 23.52 -4.65 6.12
N GLY A 107 22.22 -4.99 6.16
CA GLY A 107 21.53 -5.45 7.36
C GLY A 107 21.29 -4.34 8.40
N THR A 108 21.62 -3.09 8.07
CA THR A 108 21.49 -1.97 8.99
C THR A 108 20.02 -1.58 9.11
N ALA A 109 19.53 -1.45 10.33
CA ALA A 109 18.14 -1.05 10.58
C ALA A 109 18.06 0.33 11.22
N TRP A 110 17.23 1.20 10.67
CA TRP A 110 16.97 2.56 11.17
C TRP A 110 15.50 2.74 11.53
N SER A 111 15.20 3.79 12.31
CA SER A 111 13.82 4.21 12.55
C SER A 111 13.24 4.79 11.26
N CYS A 112 11.95 4.61 11.05
CA CYS A 112 11.26 5.20 9.92
C CYS A 112 9.88 5.75 10.27
N ARG A 113 9.45 6.76 9.52
CA ARG A 113 8.10 7.31 9.53
C ARG A 113 7.55 7.29 8.11
N LEU A 114 6.32 6.83 7.98
CA LEU A 114 5.59 6.71 6.72
C LEU A 114 4.33 7.56 6.77
N TRP A 115 4.00 8.21 5.65
CA TRP A 115 2.73 8.90 5.45
C TRP A 115 2.36 8.91 3.97
N LEU A 116 1.07 9.06 3.69
CA LEU A 116 0.58 9.21 2.33
C LEU A 116 0.31 10.69 2.07
N ASP A 117 0.70 11.18 0.90
CA ASP A 117 0.33 12.53 0.47
C ASP A 117 -1.04 12.56 -0.23
N GLU A 118 -1.47 13.75 -0.63
CA GLU A 118 -2.76 13.99 -1.30
C GLU A 118 -2.89 13.25 -2.64
N MET A 119 -1.77 12.90 -3.29
CA MET A 119 -1.73 12.13 -4.53
C MET A 119 -1.70 10.61 -4.26
N GLY A 120 -1.66 10.18 -3.00
CA GLY A 120 -1.55 8.78 -2.61
C GLY A 120 -0.14 8.20 -2.78
N GLN A 121 0.89 9.04 -2.90
CA GLN A 121 2.28 8.59 -2.88
C GLN A 121 2.73 8.33 -1.44
N LEU A 122 3.52 7.27 -1.24
CA LEU A 122 4.00 6.87 0.07
C LEU A 122 5.37 7.49 0.32
N HIS A 123 5.41 8.40 1.28
CA HIS A 123 6.67 8.96 1.76
C HIS A 123 7.26 8.03 2.81
N VAL A 124 8.48 7.57 2.58
CA VAL A 124 9.22 6.67 3.47
C VAL A 124 10.45 7.41 3.97
N ARG A 125 10.41 7.89 5.21
CA ARG A 125 11.52 8.64 5.80
C ARG A 125 12.30 7.79 6.81
N GLY A 126 13.55 7.49 6.50
CA GLY A 126 14.48 6.79 7.39
C GLY A 126 15.38 7.76 8.16
N TYR A 127 15.64 7.48 9.44
CA TYR A 127 16.47 8.33 10.31
C TYR A 127 17.10 7.52 11.47
N VAL A 128 18.26 7.98 11.95
CA VAL A 128 19.02 7.29 13.03
C VAL A 128 18.62 7.77 14.42
N LEU A 129 18.47 9.09 14.62
CA LEU A 129 18.23 9.72 15.93
C LEU A 129 16.91 10.50 15.94
N VAL A 130 16.79 11.52 15.09
CA VAL A 130 15.59 12.35 14.96
C VAL A 130 15.12 12.38 13.52
N PRO A 131 13.79 12.45 13.26
CA PRO A 131 13.28 12.51 11.89
C PRO A 131 13.88 13.64 11.07
N LEU A 132 14.28 14.78 11.67
CA LEU A 132 14.83 15.91 10.93
C LEU A 132 16.16 15.57 10.21
N LEU A 133 16.95 14.62 10.72
CA LEU A 133 18.25 14.21 10.19
C LEU A 133 18.17 12.88 9.45
N GLY A 134 17.29 12.82 8.45
CA GLY A 134 16.99 11.62 7.68
C GLY A 134 16.78 11.90 6.20
N GLN A 135 16.67 10.82 5.42
CA GLN A 135 16.35 10.86 3.99
C GLN A 135 14.91 10.38 3.78
N THR A 136 14.20 11.01 2.86
CA THR A 136 12.85 10.59 2.45
C THR A 136 12.92 10.04 1.04
N GLN A 137 12.37 8.85 0.84
CA GLN A 137 12.04 8.34 -0.48
C GLN A 137 10.55 8.47 -0.75
N ILE A 138 10.19 8.75 -1.99
CA ILE A 138 8.79 8.79 -2.44
C ILE A 138 8.52 7.53 -3.25
N TRP A 139 7.71 6.64 -2.70
CA TRP A 139 7.28 5.42 -3.35
C TRP A 139 5.92 5.63 -4.01
N THR A 140 5.72 4.97 -5.15
CA THR A 140 4.47 5.05 -5.91
C THR A 140 3.80 3.68 -5.95
N ARG A 141 2.50 3.63 -6.26
CA ARG A 141 1.84 2.34 -6.46
C ARG A 141 2.50 1.59 -7.60
N SER A 142 2.85 0.32 -7.34
CA SER A 142 3.44 -0.53 -8.37
C SER A 142 2.40 -0.88 -9.44
N THR A 143 2.80 -0.73 -10.70
CA THR A 143 2.12 -1.29 -11.87
C THR A 143 3.02 -2.29 -12.62
N MET A 144 4.15 -2.67 -12.01
CA MET A 144 5.15 -3.55 -12.60
C MET A 144 4.63 -4.98 -12.68
N LEU A 145 4.96 -5.68 -13.77
CA LEU A 145 4.77 -7.12 -13.85
C LEU A 145 5.84 -7.81 -12.99
N LEU A 146 5.41 -8.52 -11.96
CA LEU A 146 6.30 -9.28 -11.08
C LEU A 146 6.32 -10.75 -11.53
N ARG A 147 7.52 -11.30 -11.72
CA ARG A 147 7.70 -12.73 -11.95
C ARG A 147 7.82 -13.49 -10.62
N PRO A 148 7.61 -14.83 -10.61
CA PRO A 148 7.74 -15.63 -9.39
C PRO A 148 9.13 -15.63 -8.75
N ASP A 149 10.16 -15.28 -9.52
CA ASP A 149 11.55 -15.12 -9.07
C ASP A 149 11.87 -13.70 -8.57
N CYS A 150 10.83 -12.88 -8.29
CA CYS A 150 10.92 -11.45 -7.98
C CYS A 150 11.54 -10.58 -9.07
N ALA A 151 11.77 -11.09 -10.29
CA ALA A 151 12.31 -10.23 -11.34
C ALA A 151 11.26 -9.24 -11.85
N MET A 152 11.72 -8.05 -12.20
CA MET A 152 10.93 -6.99 -12.81
C MET A 152 11.38 -6.77 -14.27
N PRO A 153 10.73 -7.39 -15.27
CA PRO A 153 11.09 -7.21 -16.66
C PRO A 153 10.99 -5.73 -17.08
N GLY A 154 12.07 -5.20 -17.67
CA GLY A 154 12.10 -3.81 -18.15
C GLY A 154 12.28 -2.74 -17.07
N ALA A 155 12.59 -3.13 -15.82
CA ALA A 155 13.05 -2.16 -14.82
C ALA A 155 14.42 -1.58 -15.23
N PRO A 156 14.68 -0.29 -14.95
CA PRO A 156 16.01 0.28 -15.14
C PRO A 156 17.04 -0.43 -14.27
N ALA A 157 18.27 -0.55 -14.76
CA ALA A 157 19.38 -1.03 -13.93
C ALA A 157 19.60 -0.06 -12.76
N ARG A 158 20.02 -0.56 -11.60
CA ARG A 158 20.17 0.27 -10.41
C ARG A 158 21.28 1.31 -10.66
N GLY A 159 20.94 2.60 -10.52
CA GLY A 159 21.92 3.70 -10.60
C GLY A 159 22.17 4.31 -11.98
N SER A 160 21.28 4.09 -12.97
CA SER A 160 21.29 4.80 -14.26
C SER A 160 20.51 6.11 -14.24
#